data_AF-A0A359M1T5-F1
#
_entry.id   AF-A0A359M1T5-F1
#
_cell.length_a   1.000
_cell.length_b   1.000
_cell.length_c   1.000
_cell.angle_alpha   90.00
_cell.angle_beta   90.00
_cell.angle_gamma   90.00
#
_symmetry.space_group_name_H-M   'P 1'
#
loop_
_entity.id
_entity.type
_entity.pdbx_description
1 polymer ?
#
loop_
_entity_poly.entity_id
_entity_poly.type
_entity_poly.pdbx_seq_one_letter_code
_entity_poly.pdbx_strand_id
1 'polypeptide(L)'
;VRAFYGNFGVLVRALAYIMAHGGPGLRNATLDALLNANYIRAFLEKYYQIAYPAASMHECVFSDERQAKRGVRTGDIAKRLI
;
A
#
# COMPACT_ATOMS: atom_id res chain seq x y z
N VAL A 1 -24.72 -11.11 -23.56
CA VAL A 1 -24.59 -9.71 -24.02
C VAL A 1 -23.40 -9.08 -23.31
N ARG A 2 -22.28 -8.81 -23.99
CA ARG A 2 -21.22 -7.94 -23.43
C ARG A 2 -21.66 -6.50 -23.68
N ALA A 3 -21.82 -5.71 -22.62
CA ALA A 3 -22.19 -4.31 -22.75
C ALA A 3 -21.06 -3.53 -23.46
N PHE A 4 -21.42 -2.59 -24.35
CA PHE A 4 -20.48 -1.81 -25.15
C PHE A 4 -19.43 -1.06 -24.31
N TYR A 5 -19.78 -0.69 -23.07
CA TYR A 5 -18.93 0.06 -22.15
C TYR A 5 -18.22 -0.80 -21.08
N GLY A 6 -18.23 -2.12 -21.22
CA GLY A 6 -17.65 -3.02 -20.22
C GLY A 6 -18.39 -2.98 -18.88
N ASN A 7 -17.66 -2.94 -17.77
CA ASN A 7 -18.25 -2.95 -16.43
C ASN A 7 -18.71 -1.55 -16.01
N PHE A 8 -19.91 -1.17 -16.45
CA PHE A 8 -20.51 0.14 -16.19
C PHE A 8 -20.54 0.51 -14.69
N GLY A 9 -20.86 -0.44 -13.80
CA GLY A 9 -20.92 -0.17 -12.36
C GLY A 9 -19.57 0.24 -11.77
N VAL A 10 -18.46 -0.33 -12.25
CA VAL A 10 -17.10 0.04 -11.81
C VAL A 10 -16.75 1.46 -12.27
N LEU A 11 -17.16 1.85 -13.48
CA LEU A 11 -16.94 3.20 -14.00
C LEU A 11 -17.71 4.23 -13.17
N VAL A 12 -18.97 3.95 -12.83
CA VAL A 12 -19.78 4.83 -11.96
C VAL A 12 -19.14 4.97 -10.58
N ARG A 13 -18.61 3.89 -10.00
CA ARG A 13 -17.92 3.94 -8.70
C ARG A 13 -16.66 4.82 -8.75
N ALA A 14 -15.86 4.72 -9.80
CA ALA A 14 -14.68 5.56 -9.98
C ALA A 14 -15.06 7.04 -10.16
N LEU A 15 -16.10 7.32 -10.97
CA LEU A 15 -16.60 8.69 -11.15
C LEU A 15 -17.13 9.28 -9.84
N ALA A 16 -17.90 8.52 -9.07
CA ALA A 16 -18.40 8.95 -7.78
C ALA A 16 -17.26 9.31 -6.80
N TYR A 17 -16.19 8.51 -6.76
CA TYR A 17 -14.99 8.82 -5.96
C TYR A 17 -14.33 10.13 -6.40
N ILE A 18 -14.11 10.31 -7.71
CA ILE A 18 -13.50 11.53 -8.25
C ILE A 18 -14.35 12.76 -7.91
N MET A 19 -15.67 12.66 -8.09
CA MET A 19 -16.59 13.78 -7.83
C MET A 19 -16.71 14.11 -6.34
N ALA A 20 -16.73 13.09 -5.46
CA ALA A 20 -16.85 13.29 -4.02
C ALA A 20 -15.59 13.94 -3.41
N HIS A 21 -14.40 13.57 -3.89
CA HIS A 21 -13.14 14.12 -3.39
C HIS A 21 -12.76 15.45 -4.06
N GLY A 22 -13.11 15.63 -5.34
CA GLY A 22 -12.64 16.76 -6.14
C GLY A 22 -11.11 16.81 -6.28
N GLY A 23 -10.59 17.81 -7.01
CA GLY A 23 -9.15 17.97 -7.22
C GLY A 23 -8.32 18.02 -5.91
N PRO A 24 -8.69 18.88 -4.93
CA PRO A 24 -7.98 18.95 -3.65
C PRO A 24 -8.04 17.64 -2.85
N GLY A 25 -9.19 16.97 -2.80
CA GLY A 25 -9.33 15.72 -2.04
C GLY A 25 -8.53 14.57 -2.66
N LEU A 26 -8.47 14.48 -3.99
CA LEU A 26 -7.64 13.50 -4.69
C LEU A 26 -6.15 13.73 -4.42
N ARG A 27 -5.72 15.00 -4.39
CA ARG A 27 -4.34 15.36 -4.02
C ARG A 27 -4.04 14.96 -2.58
N ASN A 28 -4.94 15.28 -1.64
CA ASN A 28 -4.74 14.94 -0.23
C ASN A 28 -4.68 13.42 -0.02
N ALA A 29 -5.61 12.65 -0.60
CA ALA A 29 -5.59 11.19 -0.53
C ALA A 29 -4.26 10.59 -1.04
N THR A 30 -3.67 11.20 -2.08
CA THR A 30 -2.36 10.78 -2.60
C THR A 30 -1.23 11.12 -1.62
N LEU A 31 -1.23 12.33 -1.04
CA LEU A 31 -0.22 12.72 -0.05
C LEU A 31 -0.32 11.88 1.23
N ASP A 32 -1.52 11.57 1.68
CA ASP A 32 -1.77 10.72 2.84
C ASP A 32 -1.24 9.30 2.58
N ALA A 33 -1.40 8.76 1.37
CA ALA A 33 -0.82 7.47 1.01
C ALA A 33 0.72 7.46 1.10
N LEU A 34 1.37 8.53 0.63
CA LEU A 34 2.83 8.68 0.77
C LEU A 34 3.25 8.82 2.23
N LEU A 35 2.55 9.64 3.01
CA LEU A 35 2.83 9.86 4.42
C LEU A 35 2.69 8.57 5.23
N ASN A 36 1.59 7.84 5.05
CA ASN A 36 1.31 6.60 5.76
C ASN A 36 2.37 5.53 5.48
N ALA A 37 2.78 5.37 4.22
CA ALA A 37 3.83 4.41 3.85
C ALA A 37 5.18 4.75 4.51
N ASN A 38 5.58 6.02 4.50
CA ASN A 38 6.84 6.45 5.12
C ASN A 38 6.78 6.42 6.65
N TYR A 39 5.62 6.69 7.24
CA TYR A 39 5.41 6.56 8.69
C TYR A 39 5.58 5.11 9.15
N ILE A 40 4.93 4.16 8.47
CA ILE A 40 5.07 2.71 8.77
C ILE A 40 6.52 2.26 8.57
N ARG A 41 7.17 2.70 7.49
CA ARG A 41 8.59 2.43 7.22
C ARG A 41 9.48 2.86 8.38
N ALA A 42 9.40 4.12 8.79
CA ALA A 42 10.21 4.66 9.88
C ALA A 42 9.93 3.96 11.22
N PHE A 43 8.68 3.57 11.48
CA PHE A 43 8.33 2.86 12.71
C PHE A 43 8.94 1.45 12.78
N LEU A 44 9.02 0.75 11.64
CA LEU A 44 9.41 -0.66 11.56
C LEU A 44 10.88 -0.91 11.20
N GLU A 45 11.65 0.10 10.77
CA GLU A 45 13.05 -0.04 10.33
C GLU A 45 13.99 -0.63 11.41
N LYS A 46 13.67 -0.41 12.68
CA LYS A 46 14.41 -1.00 13.81
C LYS A 46 14.17 -2.51 13.95
N TYR A 47 13.04 -3.02 13.47
CA TYR A 47 12.66 -4.44 13.58
C TYR A 47 12.88 -5.22 12.29
N TYR A 48 12.68 -4.58 11.14
CA TYR A 48 12.78 -5.18 9.82
C TYR A 48 13.87 -4.52 8.98
N GLN A 49 14.42 -5.27 8.03
CA GLN A 49 15.38 -4.72 7.09
C GLN A 49 14.63 -4.08 5.92
N ILE A 50 14.95 -2.83 5.61
CA ILE A 50 14.40 -2.16 4.44
C ILE A 50 15.02 -2.76 3.17
N ALA A 51 14.19 -3.15 2.21
CA ALA A 51 14.66 -3.76 0.96
C ALA A 51 15.34 -2.75 0.01
N TYR A 52 14.87 -1.50 0.01
CA TYR A 52 15.38 -0.45 -0.89
C TYR A 52 15.70 0.85 -0.14
N PRO A 53 16.91 1.42 -0.30
CA PRO A 53 17.33 2.59 0.46
C PRO A 53 16.60 3.89 0.06
N ALA A 54 16.05 3.97 -1.15
CA ALA A 54 15.29 5.12 -1.62
C ALA A 54 14.03 5.37 -0.77
N ALA A 55 13.54 6.61 -0.77
CA ALA A 55 12.28 6.97 -0.12
C ALA A 55 11.12 6.14 -0.67
N SER A 56 10.20 5.75 0.22
CA SER A 56 9.01 5.00 -0.15
C SER A 56 7.98 5.94 -0.80
N MET A 57 7.29 5.47 -1.84
CA MET A 57 6.13 6.17 -2.38
C MET A 57 4.88 5.75 -1.61
N HIS A 58 3.89 5.15 -2.28
CA HIS A 58 2.63 4.72 -1.67
C HIS A 58 2.74 3.37 -0.96
N GLU A 59 3.94 2.78 -0.89
CA GLU A 59 4.21 1.50 -0.26
C GLU A 59 5.65 1.42 0.29
N CYS A 60 5.86 0.51 1.22
CA CYS A 60 7.18 0.17 1.76
C CYS A 60 7.36 -1.35 1.81
N VAL A 61 8.57 -1.82 1.46
CA VAL A 61 8.90 -3.25 1.39
C VAL A 61 9.97 -3.58 2.42
N PHE A 62 9.68 -4.60 3.22
CA PHE A 62 10.57 -5.14 4.24
C PHE A 62 11.07 -6.52 3.81
N SER A 63 12.36 -6.76 4.01
CA SER A 63 12.99 -8.07 3.87
C SER A 63 12.86 -8.86 5.18
N ASP A 64 12.67 -10.18 5.05
CA ASP A 64 12.66 -11.12 6.17
C ASP A 64 14.06 -11.61 6.57
N GLU A 65 15.15 -11.05 6.01
CA GLU A 65 16.52 -11.52 6.22
C GLU A 65 16.90 -11.63 7.71
N ARG A 66 16.47 -10.69 8.55
CA ARG A 66 16.72 -10.72 10.00
C ARG A 66 15.95 -11.86 10.69
N GLN A 67 14.71 -12.09 10.29
CA GLN A 67 13.80 -13.10 10.82
C GLN A 67 14.19 -14.49 10.35
N ALA A 68 14.64 -14.63 9.11
CA ALA A 68 15.11 -15.87 8.51
C ALA A 68 16.32 -16.45 9.27
N LYS A 69 17.19 -15.58 9.82
CA LYS A 69 18.30 -15.99 10.71
C LYS A 69 17.82 -16.66 12.00
N ARG A 70 16.54 -16.50 12.36
CA ARG A 70 15.87 -17.14 13.51
C ARG A 70 14.88 -18.24 13.09
N GLY A 71 14.93 -18.68 11.84
CA GLY A 71 14.07 -19.74 11.31
C GLY A 71 12.65 -19.29 10.93
N VAL A 72 12.35 -17.98 10.97
CA VAL A 72 11.04 -17.44 10.61
C VAL A 72 11.08 -16.92 9.18
N ARG A 73 10.18 -17.40 8.31
CA ARG A 73 10.07 -16.96 6.91
C ARG A 73 8.92 -15.97 6.72
N THR A 74 8.94 -15.25 5.60
CA THR A 74 7.86 -14.35 5.17
C THR A 74 6.47 -14.98 5.28
N GLY A 75 6.32 -16.25 4.89
CA GLY A 75 5.05 -16.97 4.97
C GLY A 75 4.55 -17.19 6.40
N ASP A 76 5.45 -17.41 7.37
CA ASP A 76 5.09 -17.57 8.79
C ASP A 76 4.60 -16.25 9.37
N ILE A 77 5.26 -15.15 9.01
CA ILE A 77 4.88 -13.79 9.42
C ILE A 77 3.50 -13.45 8.83
N ALA A 78 3.30 -13.67 7.53
CA ALA A 78 2.04 -13.41 6.86
C ALA A 78 0.88 -14.22 7.47
N LYS A 79 1.10 -15.51 7.76
CA LYS A 79 0.10 -16.37 8.42
C LYS A 79 -0.19 -15.98 9.86
N ARG A 80 0.71 -15.27 10.54
CA ARG A 80 0.51 -14.84 11.93
C ARG A 80 -0.33 -13.56 12.04
N LEU A 81 -0.43 -12.78 10.97
CA LEU A 81 -1.20 -11.52 10.93
C LEU A 81 -2.72 -11.72 10.80
N ILE A 82 -3.15 -12.89 10.31
CA ILE A 82 -4.55 -13.31 10.20
C ILE A 82 -4.86 -14.43 11.19
#